data_AF-A0A5J4RR46-F1
#
_entry.id   AF-A0A5J4RR46-F1
#
_cell.length_a   1.000
_cell.length_b   1.000
_cell.length_c   1.000
_cell.angle_alpha   90.00
_cell.angle_beta   90.00
_cell.angle_gamma   90.00
#
_symmetry.space_group_name_H-M   'P 1'
#
loop_
_entity.id
_entity.type
_entity.pdbx_description
1 polymer ?
#
loop_
_entity_poly.entity_id
_entity_poly.type
_entity_poly.pdbx_seq_one_letter_code
_entity_poly.pdbx_strand_id
1 'polypeptide(L)'
;MITTFPIGYYRGRIENMVGYVRCGRQVFRSINDRPFNPRTDMQMRQRTKLANILLAYRTLSSFVRESYQTRPPSLTAYNMFVKNNLRTTDVFLDKREALAKACIVAEFNVSEGTLPPIETKASGDRLLTSLRLPIGFLIDETTTLGEVSSRLAGCNASLRYGDKISILYMIQVRPSEEFGSCMPHAQLKLYEFVLEGDSRIPFYTLVDERLFRAVDGHVGTDEQVGEGAVGYVHSRKTKRCTEYSTQSLALLPGTALCRTYGSLRKSDKAAASYEKRVERGKLKGESGRELKGEKGKLGDIRYQNIMNPEYRLFGHAGRIMPYYIHAMWLKDKDSFIASLLGGCEVNTHFGKHPVAIREITEYPYSNRTTFEVEVKKPVTFALKIRKPVWNKGFYLDTEYKEEDSYIVIHKKWSGKTSFTIEWKAEVEKHELNSETYFTDGALVLALPMGHTLLRQVTFGISRDYANESRLSTPFNLCHCYYSRYGRFAV
;
A
#
# COMPACT_ATOMS: atom_id res chain seq x y z
N MET A 1 -25.07 -26.35 -9.78
CA MET A 1 -24.15 -25.27 -9.34
C MET A 1 -24.90 -24.43 -8.32
N ILE A 2 -24.63 -24.62 -7.03
CA ILE A 2 -25.31 -23.91 -5.94
C ILE A 2 -24.56 -22.59 -5.74
N THR A 3 -25.15 -21.47 -6.16
CA THR A 3 -24.55 -20.14 -5.98
C THR A 3 -24.97 -19.60 -4.62
N THR A 4 -24.13 -19.83 -3.61
CA THR A 4 -24.34 -19.32 -2.25
C THR A 4 -23.83 -17.88 -2.17
N PHE A 5 -24.68 -16.93 -1.78
CA PHE A 5 -24.29 -15.52 -1.63
C PHE A 5 -24.12 -15.15 -0.15
N PRO A 6 -23.07 -14.40 0.19
CA PRO A 6 -22.91 -13.87 1.55
C PRO A 6 -24.05 -12.90 1.89
N ILE A 7 -24.48 -12.91 3.15
CA ILE A 7 -25.56 -12.05 3.65
C ILE A 7 -25.03 -10.62 3.81
N GLY A 8 -25.73 -9.64 3.25
CA GLY A 8 -25.39 -8.22 3.34
C GLY A 8 -24.75 -7.63 2.07
N TYR A 9 -24.13 -6.45 2.19
CA TYR A 9 -23.39 -5.84 1.09
C TYR A 9 -22.06 -6.55 0.88
N TYR A 10 -21.85 -7.03 -0.34
CA TYR A 10 -20.66 -7.79 -0.68
C TYR A 10 -19.63 -6.92 -1.40
N ARG A 11 -18.43 -6.79 -0.81
CA ARG A 11 -17.25 -6.19 -1.44
C ARG A 11 -16.13 -7.22 -1.49
N GLY A 12 -15.84 -7.76 -2.66
CA GLY A 12 -14.85 -8.82 -2.79
C GLY A 12 -14.95 -9.60 -4.09
N ARG A 13 -14.15 -10.66 -4.19
CA ARG A 13 -14.08 -11.54 -5.37
C ARG A 13 -14.75 -12.88 -5.09
N ILE A 14 -15.78 -13.25 -5.87
CA ILE A 14 -16.38 -14.60 -5.92
C ILE A 14 -15.93 -15.22 -7.23
N GLU A 15 -15.04 -16.21 -7.19
CA GLU A 15 -14.52 -16.87 -8.40
C GLU A 15 -14.04 -15.88 -9.49
N ASN A 16 -14.73 -15.86 -10.63
CA ASN A 16 -14.51 -14.99 -11.77
C ASN A 16 -15.37 -13.72 -11.71
N MET A 17 -15.84 -13.28 -10.54
CA MET A 17 -16.64 -12.07 -10.35
C MET A 17 -16.09 -11.21 -9.20
N VAL A 18 -16.11 -9.89 -9.34
CA VAL A 18 -15.95 -8.95 -8.22
C VAL A 18 -17.30 -8.31 -7.94
N GLY A 19 -17.75 -8.42 -6.70
CA GLY A 19 -18.85 -7.64 -6.16
C GLY A 19 -18.34 -6.37 -5.46
N TYR A 20 -19.02 -5.25 -5.65
CA TYR A 20 -18.79 -4.01 -4.93
C TYR A 20 -20.08 -3.18 -4.89
N VAL A 21 -20.15 -2.21 -3.98
CA VAL A 21 -21.31 -1.33 -3.84
C VAL A 21 -21.04 -0.02 -4.58
N ARG A 22 -21.93 0.36 -5.49
CA ARG A 22 -21.91 1.63 -6.22
C ARG A 22 -23.27 2.31 -6.09
N CYS A 23 -23.29 3.54 -5.56
CA CYS A 23 -24.51 4.32 -5.32
C CYS A 23 -25.59 3.53 -4.54
N GLY A 24 -25.20 2.84 -3.46
CA GLY A 24 -26.11 2.04 -2.64
C GLY A 24 -26.60 0.72 -3.26
N ARG A 25 -26.24 0.43 -4.51
CA ARG A 25 -26.60 -0.81 -5.21
C ARG A 25 -25.43 -1.79 -5.22
N GLN A 26 -25.74 -3.07 -4.98
CA GLN A 26 -24.79 -4.17 -5.14
C GLN A 26 -24.54 -4.41 -6.63
N VAL A 27 -23.28 -4.36 -7.05
CA VAL A 27 -22.86 -4.58 -8.44
C VAL A 27 -21.88 -5.75 -8.49
N PHE A 28 -22.19 -6.77 -9.30
CA PHE A 28 -21.29 -7.87 -9.62
C PHE A 28 -20.74 -7.68 -11.03
N ARG A 29 -19.43 -7.81 -11.21
CA ARG A 29 -18.77 -7.75 -12.52
C ARG A 29 -17.88 -8.96 -12.69
N SER A 30 -17.95 -9.62 -13.84
CA SER A 30 -17.00 -10.68 -14.18
C SER A 30 -15.56 -10.14 -14.30
N ILE A 31 -14.63 -10.87 -13.72
CA ILE A 31 -13.18 -10.73 -13.84
C ILE A 31 -12.79 -11.44 -15.11
N ASN A 32 -12.18 -10.69 -16.01
CA ASN A 32 -11.47 -11.31 -17.10
C ASN A 32 -10.18 -11.91 -16.52
N ASP A 33 -10.15 -13.24 -16.32
CA ASP A 33 -9.00 -13.96 -15.71
C ASP A 33 -7.79 -14.07 -16.63
N ARG A 34 -7.99 -13.83 -17.93
CA ARG A 34 -6.94 -13.68 -18.93
C ARG A 34 -7.23 -12.41 -19.72
N PRO A 35 -7.07 -11.23 -19.09
CA PRO A 35 -7.27 -10.00 -19.82
C PRO A 35 -6.32 -10.04 -21.00
N PHE A 36 -6.88 -9.95 -22.21
CA PHE A 36 -6.06 -9.71 -23.38
C PHE A 36 -5.23 -8.48 -23.03
N ASN A 37 -3.92 -8.70 -22.93
CA ASN A 37 -2.96 -7.67 -22.60
C ASN A 37 -2.33 -7.32 -23.93
N PRO A 38 -2.99 -6.48 -24.75
CA PRO A 38 -2.41 -6.04 -25.99
C PRO A 38 -1.15 -5.27 -25.60
N ARG A 39 0.01 -5.92 -25.70
CA ARG A 39 1.32 -5.31 -25.39
C ARG A 39 1.67 -4.31 -26.49
N THR A 40 0.77 -3.35 -26.74
CA THR A 40 1.02 -2.28 -27.69
C THR A 40 2.15 -1.42 -27.16
N ASP A 41 2.90 -0.82 -28.08
CA ASP A 41 4.04 0.03 -27.73
C ASP A 41 3.64 1.13 -26.75
N MET A 42 2.46 1.71 -26.91
CA MET A 42 1.93 2.73 -26.01
C MET A 42 1.67 2.19 -24.59
N GLN A 43 1.14 0.97 -24.46
CA GLN A 43 0.94 0.35 -23.15
C GLN A 43 2.28 -0.04 -22.50
N MET A 44 3.24 -0.52 -23.28
CA MET A 44 4.57 -0.89 -22.79
C MET A 44 5.36 0.33 -22.35
N ARG A 45 5.31 1.43 -23.10
CA ARG A 45 5.89 2.74 -22.73
C ARG A 45 5.31 3.29 -21.43
N GLN A 46 4.02 3.14 -21.21
CA GLN A 46 3.40 3.53 -19.93
C GLN A 46 3.90 2.67 -18.76
N ARG A 47 4.11 1.37 -18.98
CA ARG A 47 4.59 0.45 -17.94
C ARG A 47 6.04 0.70 -17.53
N THR A 48 6.90 1.05 -18.47
CA THR A 48 8.34 1.29 -18.21
C THR A 48 8.59 2.57 -17.40
N LYS A 49 7.64 3.51 -17.40
CA LYS A 49 7.68 4.70 -16.53
C LYS A 49 7.37 4.42 -15.06
N LEU A 50 6.49 3.45 -14.83
CA LEU A 50 5.88 3.26 -13.52
C LEU A 50 6.92 2.97 -12.43
N ALA A 51 7.94 2.16 -12.73
CA ALA A 51 8.97 1.81 -11.76
C ALA A 51 9.68 3.04 -11.18
N ASN A 52 10.03 4.02 -12.02
CA ASN A 52 10.68 5.24 -11.56
C ASN A 52 9.76 6.08 -10.67
N ILE A 53 8.50 6.27 -11.08
CA ILE A 53 7.50 7.06 -10.33
C ILE A 53 7.24 6.44 -8.96
N LEU A 54 7.16 5.10 -8.88
CA LEU A 54 6.95 4.40 -7.62
C LEU A 54 8.14 4.55 -6.67
N LEU A 55 9.37 4.57 -7.19
CA LEU A 55 10.57 4.80 -6.39
C LEU A 55 10.66 6.26 -5.94
N ALA A 56 10.35 7.21 -6.81
CA ALA A 56 10.26 8.63 -6.47
C ALA A 56 9.21 8.89 -5.38
N TYR A 57 8.03 8.26 -5.47
CA TYR A 57 7.01 8.34 -4.43
C TYR A 57 7.54 7.84 -3.09
N ARG A 58 8.28 6.71 -3.06
CA ARG A 58 8.85 6.20 -1.79
C ARG A 58 9.76 7.23 -1.14
N THR A 59 10.65 7.83 -1.94
CA THR A 59 11.58 8.87 -1.49
C THR A 59 10.86 10.13 -1.01
N LEU A 60 9.77 10.53 -1.68
CA LEU A 60 8.99 11.74 -1.38
C LEU A 60 7.83 11.52 -0.41
N SER A 61 7.57 10.27 0.00
CA SER A 61 6.32 9.91 0.69
C SER A 61 6.15 10.54 2.06
N SER A 62 7.24 10.95 2.73
CA SER A 62 7.17 11.69 4.00
C SER A 62 6.42 13.00 3.86
N PHE A 63 6.61 13.70 2.73
CA PHE A 63 5.95 14.97 2.43
C PHE A 63 4.62 14.78 1.67
N VAL A 64 4.64 13.94 0.63
CA VAL A 64 3.54 13.80 -0.33
C VAL A 64 2.22 13.30 0.31
N ARG A 65 2.28 12.58 1.42
CA ARG A 65 1.08 12.01 2.08
C ARG A 65 0.06 13.06 2.51
N GLU A 66 0.52 14.28 2.78
CA GLU A 66 -0.30 15.36 3.34
C GLU A 66 -0.49 16.54 2.38
N SER A 67 0.33 16.65 1.34
CA SER A 67 0.43 17.86 0.49
C SER A 67 -0.55 17.92 -0.69
N TYR A 68 -1.44 16.93 -0.84
CA TYR A 68 -2.56 16.97 -1.78
C TYR A 68 -3.83 17.44 -1.06
N GLN A 69 -4.07 18.75 -1.03
CA GLN A 69 -5.15 19.40 -0.27
C GLN A 69 -6.54 18.88 -0.69
N THR A 70 -6.83 18.86 -1.99
CA THR A 70 -8.12 18.41 -2.53
C THR A 70 -7.96 17.05 -3.19
N ARG A 71 -8.29 15.99 -2.46
CA ARG A 71 -8.35 14.62 -2.99
C ARG A 71 -9.79 14.10 -3.02
N PRO A 72 -10.23 13.45 -4.13
CA PRO A 72 -11.49 12.71 -4.11
C PRO A 72 -11.47 11.65 -2.99
N PRO A 73 -12.60 11.39 -2.29
CA PRO A 73 -12.64 10.43 -1.18
C PRO A 73 -12.18 9.01 -1.53
N SER A 74 -12.23 8.64 -2.82
CA SER A 74 -11.80 7.34 -3.34
C SER A 74 -10.30 7.24 -3.64
N LEU A 75 -9.55 8.34 -3.58
CA LEU A 75 -8.14 8.40 -3.97
C LEU A 75 -7.23 8.73 -2.78
N THR A 76 -6.14 7.98 -2.68
CA THR A 76 -5.05 8.25 -1.73
C THR A 76 -4.07 9.27 -2.33
N ALA A 77 -3.21 9.87 -1.48
CA ALA A 77 -2.12 10.72 -1.95
C ALA A 77 -1.17 9.98 -2.91
N TYR A 78 -0.95 8.69 -2.67
CA TYR A 78 -0.26 7.80 -3.61
C TYR A 78 -0.93 7.78 -4.99
N ASN A 79 -2.26 7.59 -5.04
CA ASN A 79 -2.97 7.55 -6.32
C ASN A 79 -2.88 8.90 -7.05
N MET A 80 -2.96 10.01 -6.33
CA MET A 80 -2.78 11.35 -6.88
C MET A 80 -1.38 11.54 -7.47
N PHE A 81 -0.34 11.23 -6.68
CA PHE A 81 1.04 11.32 -7.12
C PHE A 81 1.31 10.48 -8.37
N VAL A 82 0.88 9.21 -8.38
CA VAL A 82 1.08 8.34 -9.55
C VAL A 82 0.32 8.88 -10.76
N LYS A 83 -0.93 9.30 -10.60
CA LYS A 83 -1.76 9.84 -11.69
C LYS A 83 -1.12 11.08 -12.32
N ASN A 84 -0.67 12.02 -11.50
CA ASN A 84 -0.13 13.30 -11.97
C ASN A 84 1.21 13.10 -12.67
N ASN A 85 2.08 12.27 -12.11
CA ASN A 85 3.43 12.07 -12.63
C ASN A 85 3.50 11.08 -13.79
N LEU A 86 2.57 10.12 -13.90
CA LEU A 86 2.57 9.16 -15.02
C LEU A 86 2.29 9.85 -16.37
N ARG A 87 1.54 10.95 -16.35
CA ARG A 87 1.23 11.73 -17.55
C ARG A 87 2.38 12.66 -17.95
N THR A 88 3.05 13.28 -16.98
CA THR A 88 4.00 14.37 -17.21
C THR A 88 5.46 13.92 -17.23
N THR A 89 5.81 12.86 -16.51
CA THR A 89 7.20 12.39 -16.41
C THR A 89 7.52 11.39 -17.52
N ASP A 90 8.51 11.72 -18.34
CA ASP A 90 9.13 10.83 -19.33
C ASP A 90 10.47 10.33 -18.79
N VAL A 91 10.43 9.29 -17.95
CA VAL A 91 11.61 8.54 -17.53
C VAL A 91 11.33 7.07 -17.69
N PHE A 92 12.13 6.37 -18.48
CA PHE A 92 11.93 4.97 -18.82
C PHE A 92 13.03 4.11 -18.21
N LEU A 93 12.64 3.15 -17.38
CA LEU A 93 13.57 2.15 -16.82
C LEU A 93 13.40 0.83 -17.55
N ASP A 94 14.52 0.19 -17.87
CA ASP A 94 14.49 -1.19 -18.31
C ASP A 94 14.25 -2.15 -17.12
N LYS A 95 13.96 -3.41 -17.44
CA LYS A 95 13.59 -4.40 -16.42
C LYS A 95 14.70 -4.63 -15.40
N ARG A 96 15.98 -4.56 -15.80
CA ARG A 96 17.12 -4.77 -14.90
C ARG A 96 17.24 -3.57 -13.95
N GLU A 97 17.15 -2.35 -14.47
CA GLU A 97 17.21 -1.11 -13.70
C GLU A 97 16.07 -1.02 -12.69
N ALA A 98 14.84 -1.36 -13.11
CA ALA A 98 13.69 -1.39 -12.23
C ALA A 98 13.83 -2.43 -11.11
N LEU A 99 14.36 -3.63 -11.40
CA LEU A 99 14.63 -4.66 -10.40
C LEU A 99 15.72 -4.24 -9.42
N ALA A 100 16.72 -3.50 -9.91
CA ALA A 100 17.80 -2.94 -9.11
C ALA A 100 17.41 -1.65 -8.36
N LYS A 101 16.12 -1.26 -8.37
CA LYS A 101 15.58 -0.09 -7.68
C LYS A 101 16.24 1.23 -8.13
N ALA A 102 16.64 1.33 -9.40
CA ALA A 102 17.16 2.57 -9.97
C ALA A 102 16.10 3.69 -9.92
N CYS A 103 16.50 4.89 -9.51
CA CYS A 103 15.63 6.06 -9.47
C CYS A 103 16.33 7.26 -10.09
N ILE A 104 15.69 7.81 -11.12
CA ILE A 104 16.12 9.01 -11.84
C ILE A 104 15.24 10.16 -11.40
N VAL A 105 15.88 11.23 -10.94
CA VAL A 105 15.21 12.46 -10.55
C VAL A 105 14.58 13.12 -11.78
N ALA A 106 13.36 13.64 -11.61
CA ALA A 106 12.59 14.32 -12.64
C ALA A 106 11.71 15.41 -12.01
N GLU A 107 10.99 16.17 -12.84
CA GLU A 107 10.04 17.20 -12.42
C GLU A 107 8.76 16.59 -11.86
N PHE A 108 8.86 16.01 -10.65
CA PHE A 108 7.72 15.37 -10.01
C PHE A 108 6.76 16.41 -9.43
N ASN A 109 5.47 16.29 -9.70
CA ASN A 109 4.42 16.98 -8.96
C ASN A 109 4.30 16.39 -7.54
N VAL A 110 4.53 17.24 -6.54
CA VAL A 110 4.64 16.86 -5.13
C VAL A 110 3.50 17.39 -4.27
N SER A 111 2.74 18.38 -4.75
CA SER A 111 1.59 18.93 -4.07
C SER A 111 0.56 19.51 -5.04
N GLU A 112 -0.69 19.50 -4.62
CA GLU A 112 -1.78 20.25 -5.25
C GLU A 112 -2.61 20.94 -4.18
N GLY A 113 -2.94 22.20 -4.43
CA GLY A 113 -3.79 22.96 -3.54
C GLY A 113 -4.11 24.34 -4.08
N THR A 114 -4.67 25.15 -3.19
CA THR A 114 -5.34 26.41 -3.51
C THR A 114 -4.46 27.65 -3.37
N LEU A 115 -3.30 27.54 -2.70
CA LEU A 115 -2.37 28.65 -2.56
C LEU A 115 -1.60 28.88 -3.88
N PRO A 116 -1.17 30.13 -4.16
CA PRO A 116 -0.36 30.42 -5.34
C PRO A 116 0.91 29.56 -5.40
N PRO A 117 1.26 28.99 -6.56
CA PRO A 117 2.48 28.21 -6.73
C PRO A 117 3.72 29.09 -6.61
N ILE A 118 4.82 28.52 -6.10
CA ILE A 118 6.13 29.17 -6.18
C ILE A 118 6.77 28.74 -7.49
N GLU A 119 6.60 29.56 -8.53
CA GLU A 119 7.27 29.32 -9.81
C GLU A 119 8.78 29.28 -9.62
N THR A 120 9.45 28.35 -10.30
CA THR A 120 10.91 28.19 -10.29
C THR A 120 11.38 28.08 -11.72
N LYS A 121 12.35 28.89 -12.13
CA LYS A 121 12.89 28.96 -13.50
C LYS A 121 14.41 28.88 -13.46
N ALA A 122 14.99 28.20 -14.43
CA ALA A 122 16.44 28.21 -14.62
C ALA A 122 16.89 29.58 -15.14
N SER A 123 17.93 30.13 -14.52
CA SER A 123 18.59 31.37 -14.92
C SER A 123 20.10 31.16 -14.84
N GLY A 124 20.72 30.89 -15.99
CA GLY A 124 22.10 30.40 -16.05
C GLY A 124 22.24 29.06 -15.30
N ASP A 125 23.22 28.98 -14.41
CA ASP A 125 23.51 27.79 -13.61
C ASP A 125 22.74 27.75 -12.27
N ARG A 126 21.75 28.63 -12.08
CA ARG A 126 20.93 28.72 -10.87
C ARG A 126 19.45 28.50 -11.16
N LEU A 127 18.68 28.16 -10.13
CA LEU A 127 17.23 28.27 -10.13
C LEU A 127 16.81 29.55 -9.41
N LEU A 128 15.97 30.36 -10.05
CA LEU A 128 15.32 31.52 -9.45
C LEU A 128 13.85 31.21 -9.22
N THR A 129 13.37 31.52 -8.01
CA THR A 129 11.97 31.37 -7.65
C THR A 129 11.19 32.67 -7.81
N SER A 130 9.88 32.59 -7.79
CA SER A 130 8.99 33.76 -7.74
C SER A 130 8.93 34.43 -6.35
N LEU A 131 9.54 33.84 -5.31
CA LEU A 131 9.62 34.45 -3.99
C LEU A 131 10.52 35.69 -4.05
N ARG A 132 9.96 36.84 -3.68
CA ARG A 132 10.64 38.13 -3.71
C ARG A 132 11.35 38.44 -2.40
N LEU A 133 12.50 39.08 -2.52
CA LEU A 133 13.24 39.71 -1.43
C LEU A 133 13.64 41.14 -1.87
N PRO A 134 13.91 42.06 -0.93
CA PRO A 134 14.40 43.39 -1.29
C PRO A 134 15.71 43.32 -2.08
N ILE A 135 15.84 44.19 -3.09
CA ILE A 135 17.07 44.30 -3.88
C ILE A 135 18.22 44.70 -2.94
N GLY A 136 19.35 43.99 -3.03
CA GLY A 136 20.52 44.22 -2.18
C GLY A 136 20.44 43.60 -0.78
N PHE A 137 19.34 42.93 -0.42
CA PHE A 137 19.30 42.12 0.80
C PHE A 137 20.19 40.89 0.62
N LEU A 138 21.10 40.67 1.57
CA LEU A 138 21.95 39.49 1.64
C LEU A 138 21.57 38.70 2.89
N ILE A 139 21.68 37.38 2.79
CA ILE A 139 21.48 36.47 3.92
C ILE A 139 22.86 35.90 4.23
N ASP A 140 23.30 36.09 5.46
CA ASP A 140 24.57 35.59 5.99
C ASP A 140 24.34 34.74 7.26
N GLU A 141 25.42 34.28 7.89
CA GLU A 141 25.36 33.46 9.10
C GLU A 141 24.73 34.18 10.31
N THR A 142 24.71 35.51 10.32
CA THR A 142 24.13 36.32 11.39
C THR A 142 22.66 36.64 11.17
N THR A 143 22.20 36.51 9.93
CA THR A 143 20.82 36.83 9.52
C THR A 143 19.85 35.86 10.18
N THR A 144 18.85 36.40 10.86
CA THR A 144 17.87 35.62 11.63
C THR A 144 16.65 35.23 10.80
N LEU A 145 15.94 34.19 11.25
CA LEU A 145 14.64 33.81 10.70
C LEU A 145 13.64 34.98 10.78
N GLY A 146 13.67 35.78 11.84
CA GLY A 146 12.87 36.99 12.01
C GLY A 146 13.04 37.98 10.86
N GLU A 147 14.29 38.28 10.53
CA GLU A 147 14.65 39.19 9.44
C GLU A 147 14.20 38.63 8.09
N VAL A 148 14.54 37.38 7.77
CA VAL A 148 14.11 36.74 6.51
C VAL A 148 12.59 36.70 6.40
N SER A 149 11.89 36.34 7.48
CA SER A 149 10.42 36.28 7.51
C SER A 149 9.78 37.64 7.27
N SER A 150 10.32 38.71 7.89
CA SER A 150 9.85 40.08 7.67
C SER A 150 10.00 40.54 6.22
N ARG A 151 11.12 40.19 5.56
CA ARG A 151 11.36 40.53 4.16
C ARG A 151 10.46 39.74 3.22
N LEU A 152 10.30 38.44 3.46
CA LEU A 152 9.39 37.60 2.67
C LEU A 152 7.93 38.05 2.79
N ALA A 153 7.43 38.27 4.01
CA ALA A 153 6.05 38.72 4.22
C ALA A 153 5.81 40.14 3.67
N GLY A 154 6.82 41.02 3.74
CA GLY A 154 6.73 42.38 3.20
C GLY A 154 6.76 42.45 1.67
N CYS A 155 7.50 41.56 1.00
CA CYS A 155 7.65 41.57 -0.45
C CYS A 155 6.67 40.64 -1.21
N ASN A 156 5.96 39.76 -0.51
CA ASN A 156 5.08 38.75 -1.14
C ASN A 156 3.68 38.80 -0.53
N ALA A 157 2.71 39.40 -1.25
CA ALA A 157 1.34 39.61 -0.77
C ALA A 157 0.59 38.30 -0.40
N SER A 158 1.01 37.15 -0.93
CA SER A 158 0.42 35.85 -0.61
C SER A 158 0.89 35.26 0.71
N LEU A 159 2.06 35.66 1.21
CA LEU A 159 2.70 35.13 2.41
C LEU A 159 2.28 35.90 3.67
N ARG A 160 2.12 35.17 4.76
CA ARG A 160 1.75 35.70 6.08
C ARG A 160 2.58 35.04 7.17
N TYR A 161 2.76 35.72 8.29
CA TYR A 161 3.30 35.07 9.49
C TYR A 161 2.45 33.86 9.88
N GLY A 162 3.12 32.77 10.28
CA GLY A 162 2.51 31.46 10.50
C GLY A 162 2.40 30.57 9.25
N ASP A 163 2.64 31.10 8.04
CA ASP A 163 2.78 30.26 6.85
C ASP A 163 4.10 29.48 6.89
N LYS A 164 4.11 28.27 6.34
CA LYS A 164 5.28 27.40 6.27
C LYS A 164 5.79 27.29 4.84
N ILE A 165 7.11 27.41 4.66
CA ILE A 165 7.80 27.10 3.42
C ILE A 165 8.57 25.79 3.61
N SER A 166 8.30 24.81 2.76
CA SER A 166 8.99 23.52 2.72
C SER A 166 9.84 23.43 1.44
N ILE A 167 11.14 23.22 1.58
CA ILE A 167 12.10 23.07 0.48
C ILE A 167 12.45 21.60 0.34
N LEU A 168 12.03 20.99 -0.76
CA LEU A 168 12.32 19.62 -1.11
C LEU A 168 13.50 19.60 -2.07
N TYR A 169 14.63 19.04 -1.64
CA TYR A 169 15.78 18.79 -2.51
C TYR A 169 15.92 17.29 -2.76
N MET A 170 15.54 16.86 -3.96
CA MET A 170 15.70 15.49 -4.43
C MET A 170 17.04 15.36 -5.15
N ILE A 171 18.02 14.77 -4.47
CA ILE A 171 19.42 14.63 -4.92
C ILE A 171 19.55 13.42 -5.84
N GLN A 172 20.18 13.59 -7.00
CA GLN A 172 20.58 12.48 -7.86
C GLN A 172 21.93 11.93 -7.40
N VAL A 173 21.95 10.68 -6.92
CA VAL A 173 23.18 10.01 -6.50
C VAL A 173 23.64 9.04 -7.57
N ARG A 174 24.91 9.19 -7.99
CA ARG A 174 25.62 8.33 -8.94
C ARG A 174 26.82 7.69 -8.25
N PRO A 175 26.67 6.47 -7.71
CA PRO A 175 27.77 5.76 -7.06
C PRO A 175 28.90 5.46 -8.06
N SER A 176 30.16 5.51 -7.61
CA SER A 176 31.34 5.30 -8.46
C SER A 176 31.38 3.87 -9.01
N GLU A 177 31.91 3.71 -10.22
CA GLU A 177 31.96 2.43 -10.94
C GLU A 177 32.85 1.37 -10.26
N GLU A 178 33.64 1.76 -9.26
CA GLU A 178 34.54 0.88 -8.49
C GLU A 178 33.80 -0.15 -7.61
N PHE A 179 32.53 0.11 -7.26
CA PHE A 179 31.67 -0.83 -6.52
C PHE A 179 30.55 -1.34 -7.43
N GLY A 180 30.89 -2.27 -8.33
CA GLY A 180 30.01 -3.08 -9.18
C GLY A 180 28.57 -2.59 -9.45
N SER A 181 28.26 -2.23 -10.71
CA SER A 181 26.88 -1.97 -11.22
C SER A 181 25.96 -1.22 -10.26
N CYS A 182 26.45 -0.17 -9.61
CA CYS A 182 25.63 0.57 -8.66
C CYS A 182 24.69 1.52 -9.44
N MET A 183 23.39 1.25 -9.36
CA MET A 183 22.38 1.97 -10.14
C MET A 183 22.17 3.39 -9.60
N PRO A 184 21.85 4.37 -10.47
CA PRO A 184 21.48 5.70 -10.02
C PRO A 184 20.27 5.62 -9.09
N HIS A 185 20.30 6.37 -8.00
CA HIS A 185 19.20 6.44 -7.05
C HIS A 185 19.00 7.88 -6.57
N ALA A 186 17.87 8.12 -5.90
CA ALA A 186 17.49 9.44 -5.43
C ALA A 186 17.41 9.47 -3.90
N GLN A 187 17.89 10.57 -3.31
CA GLN A 187 17.75 10.87 -1.89
C GLN A 187 16.97 12.17 -1.71
N LEU A 188 16.25 12.33 -0.60
CA LEU A 188 15.52 13.55 -0.28
C LEU A 188 16.16 14.23 0.93
N LYS A 189 16.45 15.53 0.79
CA LYS A 189 16.60 16.44 1.92
C LYS A 189 15.39 17.37 1.96
N LEU A 190 14.76 17.47 3.13
CA LEU A 190 13.61 18.32 3.38
C LEU A 190 14.00 19.37 4.41
N TYR A 191 13.82 20.64 4.06
CA TYR A 191 14.02 21.77 4.96
C TYR A 191 12.69 22.49 5.14
N GLU A 192 12.35 22.89 6.35
CA GLU A 192 11.07 23.55 6.64
C GLU A 192 11.27 24.67 7.65
N PHE A 193 10.62 25.80 7.41
CA PHE A 193 10.55 26.89 8.38
C PHE A 193 9.19 27.59 8.30
N VAL A 194 8.75 28.11 9.44
CA VAL A 194 7.53 28.90 9.57
C VAL A 194 7.92 30.37 9.59
N LEU A 195 7.17 31.22 8.90
CA LEU A 195 7.40 32.66 8.89
C LEU A 195 7.05 33.23 10.27
N GLU A 196 8.06 33.69 11.00
CA GLU A 196 7.97 34.21 12.37
C GLU A 196 8.84 35.47 12.47
N GLY A 197 8.26 36.60 12.87
CA GLY A 197 8.94 37.91 12.78
C GLY A 197 9.89 38.22 13.94
N ASP A 198 9.74 37.56 15.07
CA ASP A 198 10.48 37.75 16.32
C ASP A 198 11.55 36.67 16.57
N SER A 199 11.68 35.70 15.66
CA SER A 199 12.63 34.60 15.79
C SER A 199 14.08 35.07 15.64
N ARG A 200 14.91 34.70 16.61
CA ARG A 200 16.36 35.00 16.64
C ARG A 200 17.22 33.83 16.15
N ILE A 201 16.60 32.78 15.63
CA ILE A 201 17.30 31.59 15.13
C ILE A 201 18.09 32.00 13.88
N PRO A 202 19.41 31.76 13.80
CA PRO A 202 20.18 32.01 12.59
C PRO A 202 19.63 31.21 11.41
N PHE A 203 19.30 31.86 10.30
CA PHE A 203 18.46 31.28 9.26
C PHE A 203 19.08 30.03 8.62
N TYR A 204 20.39 30.03 8.39
CA TYR A 204 21.10 28.89 7.80
C TYR A 204 21.30 27.67 8.71
N THR A 205 20.81 27.72 9.95
CA THR A 205 20.65 26.51 10.78
C THR A 205 19.40 25.71 10.40
N LEU A 206 18.44 26.34 9.71
CA LEU A 206 17.16 25.73 9.30
C LEU A 206 17.16 25.30 7.83
N VAL A 207 17.95 25.96 6.99
CA VAL A 207 17.98 25.79 5.54
C VAL A 207 19.41 25.72 5.03
N ASP A 208 19.69 24.82 4.08
CA ASP A 208 20.98 24.80 3.37
C ASP A 208 21.13 26.08 2.54
N GLU A 209 22.19 26.83 2.82
CA GLU A 209 22.50 28.09 2.15
C GLU A 209 22.48 27.98 0.62
N ARG A 210 22.88 26.82 0.07
CA ARG A 210 22.93 26.62 -1.39
C ARG A 210 21.54 26.53 -2.01
N LEU A 211 20.50 26.29 -1.23
CA LEU A 211 19.11 26.16 -1.70
C LEU A 211 18.28 27.42 -1.45
N PHE A 212 18.81 28.40 -0.72
CA PHE A 212 18.07 29.62 -0.38
C PHE A 212 19.01 30.82 -0.22
N ARG A 213 19.25 31.53 -1.32
CA ARG A 213 20.02 32.78 -1.38
C ARG A 213 19.18 33.90 -1.94
N ALA A 214 19.48 35.13 -1.53
CA ALA A 214 18.96 36.32 -2.19
C ALA A 214 19.78 36.59 -3.47
N VAL A 215 19.14 36.52 -4.62
CA VAL A 215 19.74 36.75 -5.94
C VAL A 215 18.82 37.67 -6.73
N ASP A 216 19.29 38.87 -7.07
CA ASP A 216 18.55 39.86 -7.88
C ASP A 216 17.10 40.11 -7.40
N GLY A 217 16.93 40.25 -6.08
CA GLY A 217 15.62 40.49 -5.45
C GLY A 217 14.68 39.27 -5.44
N HIS A 218 15.21 38.07 -5.65
CA HIS A 218 14.48 36.81 -5.57
C HIS A 218 15.19 35.82 -4.66
N VAL A 219 14.46 34.80 -4.20
CA VAL A 219 15.08 33.60 -3.63
C VAL A 219 15.54 32.70 -4.77
N GLY A 220 16.79 32.25 -4.72
CA GLY A 220 17.35 31.32 -5.68
C GLY A 220 18.31 30.32 -5.06
N THR A 221 18.76 29.39 -5.89
CA THR A 221 19.83 28.46 -5.54
C THR A 221 21.21 29.06 -5.83
N ASP A 222 22.21 28.48 -5.22
CA ASP A 222 23.60 28.68 -5.61
C ASP A 222 23.90 28.00 -6.98
N GLU A 223 25.07 28.32 -7.56
CA GLU A 223 25.58 27.69 -8.79
C GLU A 223 25.98 26.23 -8.58
N GLN A 224 26.46 25.86 -7.38
CA GLN A 224 27.11 24.56 -7.12
C GLN A 224 26.31 23.65 -6.18
N VAL A 225 25.01 23.53 -6.39
CA VAL A 225 24.12 22.68 -5.57
C VAL A 225 24.35 21.17 -5.81
N GLY A 226 24.74 20.80 -7.04
CA GLY A 226 24.84 19.42 -7.52
C GLY A 226 23.67 19.00 -8.42
N GLU A 227 23.58 17.71 -8.72
CA GLU A 227 22.51 17.15 -9.56
C GLU A 227 21.26 16.81 -8.75
N GLY A 228 20.08 17.13 -9.29
CA GLY A 228 18.81 16.83 -8.67
C GLY A 228 17.68 17.75 -9.09
N ALA A 229 16.65 17.82 -8.26
CA ALA A 229 15.53 18.73 -8.45
C ALA A 229 15.11 19.35 -7.12
N VAL A 230 14.69 20.62 -7.16
CA VAL A 230 14.30 21.40 -5.99
C VAL A 230 12.85 21.87 -6.15
N GLY A 231 12.07 21.82 -5.08
CA GLY A 231 10.73 22.40 -5.04
C GLY A 231 10.49 23.19 -3.76
N TYR A 232 9.84 24.34 -3.89
CA TYR A 232 9.47 25.21 -2.78
C TYR A 232 7.95 25.15 -2.62
N VAL A 233 7.47 24.60 -1.52
CA VAL A 233 6.03 24.44 -1.27
C VAL A 233 5.60 25.40 -0.17
N HIS A 234 4.61 26.23 -0.49
CA HIS A 234 3.93 27.08 0.48
C HIS A 234 2.77 26.32 1.09
N SER A 235 2.66 26.34 2.42
CA SER A 235 1.53 25.78 3.13
C SER A 235 1.04 26.70 4.24
N ARG A 236 -0.27 26.66 4.49
CA ARG A 236 -0.94 27.46 5.53
C ARG A 236 -1.83 26.57 6.37
N LYS A 237 -1.60 26.54 7.68
CA LYS A 237 -2.47 25.83 8.60
C LYS A 237 -3.66 26.71 8.96
N THR A 238 -4.87 26.28 8.59
CA THR A 238 -6.12 26.92 9.01
C THR A 238 -6.80 26.12 10.12
N LYS A 239 -7.90 26.64 10.68
CA LYS A 239 -8.69 25.90 11.68
C LYS A 239 -9.29 24.59 11.14
N ARG A 240 -9.49 24.48 9.82
CA ARG A 240 -10.19 23.36 9.19
C ARG A 240 -9.26 22.37 8.49
N CYS A 241 -8.19 22.87 7.87
CA CYS A 241 -7.25 22.05 7.11
C CYS A 241 -5.92 22.78 6.87
N THR A 242 -4.94 22.07 6.35
CA THR A 242 -3.72 22.68 5.79
C THR A 242 -3.94 22.95 4.30
N GLU A 243 -3.80 24.20 3.90
CA GLU A 243 -3.79 24.63 2.50
C GLU A 243 -2.38 24.50 1.94
N TYR A 244 -2.25 24.12 0.67
CA TYR A 244 -0.96 23.94 -0.01
C TYR A 244 -0.94 24.71 -1.32
N SER A 245 0.26 25.09 -1.77
CA SER A 245 0.49 25.49 -3.15
C SER A 245 0.60 24.28 -4.06
N THR A 246 0.14 24.39 -5.31
CA THR A 246 0.38 23.35 -6.32
C THR A 246 1.84 23.44 -6.77
N GLN A 247 2.62 22.37 -6.56
CA GLN A 247 4.06 22.43 -6.80
C GLN A 247 4.58 21.18 -7.52
N SER A 248 5.46 21.43 -8.50
CA SER A 248 6.34 20.43 -9.08
C SER A 248 7.79 20.80 -8.77
N LEU A 249 8.65 19.78 -8.68
CA LEU A 249 10.10 19.99 -8.56
C LEU A 249 10.63 20.57 -9.88
N ALA A 250 11.59 21.49 -9.79
CA ALA A 250 12.34 22.03 -10.91
C ALA A 250 13.73 21.39 -10.96
N LEU A 251 14.15 20.94 -12.14
CA LEU A 251 15.47 20.33 -12.33
C LEU A 251 16.58 21.37 -12.17
N LEU A 252 17.62 21.03 -11.40
CA LEU A 252 18.83 21.84 -11.34
C LEU A 252 19.55 21.78 -12.70
N PRO A 253 20.17 22.87 -13.20
CA PRO A 253 20.78 22.93 -14.53
C PRO A 253 21.76 21.81 -14.86
N GLY A 254 22.52 21.31 -13.87
CA GLY A 254 23.45 20.19 -14.02
C GLY A 254 22.81 18.80 -14.19
N THR A 255 21.49 18.67 -14.06
CA THR A 255 20.81 17.36 -14.01
C THR A 255 20.56 16.80 -15.41
N ALA A 256 21.52 16.06 -15.95
CA ALA A 256 21.45 15.53 -17.31
C ALA A 256 20.77 14.14 -17.41
N LEU A 257 20.79 13.36 -16.33
CA LEU A 257 20.39 11.93 -16.38
C LEU A 257 18.94 11.73 -16.81
N CYS A 258 18.03 12.63 -16.39
CA CYS A 258 16.63 12.59 -16.81
C CYS A 258 16.47 12.71 -18.34
N ARG A 259 17.33 13.49 -19.02
CA ARG A 259 17.28 13.66 -20.48
C ARG A 259 17.67 12.37 -21.19
N THR A 260 18.71 11.69 -20.71
CA THR A 260 19.12 10.39 -21.24
C THR A 260 18.01 9.35 -21.03
N TYR A 261 17.44 9.31 -19.83
CA TYR A 261 16.41 8.33 -19.48
C TYR A 261 15.02 8.65 -20.03
N GLY A 262 14.78 9.88 -20.47
CA GLY A 262 13.56 10.32 -21.15
C GLY A 262 13.62 10.23 -22.67
N SER A 263 14.76 9.83 -23.24
CA SER A 263 14.92 9.73 -24.69
C SER A 263 14.06 8.62 -25.32
N LEU A 264 13.66 8.82 -26.59
CA LEU A 264 12.91 7.82 -27.36
C LEU A 264 13.68 6.50 -27.46
N ARG A 265 15.00 6.56 -27.67
CA ARG A 265 15.89 5.40 -27.70
C ARG A 265 15.85 4.61 -26.38
N LYS A 266 15.83 5.31 -25.24
CA LYS A 266 15.70 4.66 -23.93
C LYS A 266 14.33 4.02 -23.76
N SER A 267 13.26 4.73 -24.16
CA SER A 267 11.89 4.21 -24.16
C SER A 267 11.80 2.87 -24.91
N ASP A 268 12.36 2.81 -26.12
CA ASP A 268 12.30 1.61 -26.98
C ASP A 268 13.13 0.46 -26.39
N LYS A 269 14.34 0.75 -25.88
CA LYS A 269 15.17 -0.24 -25.16
C LYS A 269 14.46 -0.79 -23.93
N ALA A 270 13.84 0.09 -23.14
CA ALA A 270 13.09 -0.30 -21.95
C ALA A 270 11.91 -1.20 -22.33
N ALA A 271 11.10 -0.80 -23.31
CA ALA A 271 9.95 -1.59 -23.77
C ALA A 271 10.36 -3.02 -24.17
N ALA A 272 11.41 -3.15 -24.99
CA ALA A 272 11.94 -4.44 -25.43
C ALA A 272 12.38 -5.35 -24.25
N SER A 273 12.92 -4.79 -23.17
CA SER A 273 13.35 -5.57 -21.99
C SER A 273 12.22 -6.23 -21.20
N TYR A 274 10.97 -5.73 -21.33
CA TYR A 274 9.80 -6.27 -20.67
C TYR A 274 9.02 -7.27 -21.55
N GLU A 275 9.36 -7.36 -22.84
CA GLU A 275 8.84 -8.37 -23.74
C GLU A 275 9.54 -9.71 -23.49
N LYS A 276 8.78 -10.76 -23.15
CA LYS A 276 9.29 -12.13 -23.36
C LYS A 276 9.38 -12.32 -24.86
N ARG A 277 10.57 -12.60 -25.42
CA ARG A 277 10.67 -13.32 -26.70
C ARG A 277 9.93 -14.64 -26.52
N VAL A 278 8.68 -14.68 -26.94
CA VAL A 278 8.04 -15.92 -27.33
C VAL A 278 8.45 -16.06 -28.79
N GLU A 279 9.40 -16.94 -29.09
CA GLU A 279 9.55 -17.44 -30.46
C GLU A 279 8.24 -18.09 -30.85
N ARG A 280 7.34 -17.31 -31.45
CA ARG A 280 6.18 -17.87 -32.13
C ARG A 280 6.71 -18.42 -33.45
N GLY A 281 6.89 -19.73 -33.47
CA GLY A 281 6.96 -20.48 -34.72
C GLY A 281 5.87 -19.99 -35.65
N LYS A 282 6.27 -19.63 -36.87
CA LYS A 282 5.38 -19.25 -37.96
C LYS A 282 4.32 -20.33 -38.14
N LEU A 283 3.07 -19.97 -37.97
CA LEU A 283 1.97 -20.60 -38.69
C LEU A 283 1.28 -19.51 -39.49
N LYS A 284 1.49 -19.57 -40.81
CA LYS A 284 0.78 -18.81 -41.83
C LYS A 284 -0.71 -19.14 -41.75
N GLY A 285 -1.54 -18.12 -41.88
CA GLY A 285 -2.98 -18.23 -42.10
C GLY A 285 -3.48 -16.88 -42.59
N GLU A 286 -3.60 -16.77 -43.91
CA GLU A 286 -4.13 -15.61 -44.63
C GLU A 286 -5.62 -15.44 -44.36
N SER A 287 -6.06 -14.19 -44.17
CA SER A 287 -7.10 -13.53 -44.98
C SER A 287 -7.68 -12.35 -44.20
N GLY A 288 -7.72 -11.20 -44.87
CA GLY A 288 -8.00 -9.91 -44.28
C GLY A 288 -9.46 -9.61 -43.99
N ARG A 289 -9.65 -8.53 -43.22
CA ARG A 289 -10.56 -7.42 -43.49
C ARG A 289 -10.29 -6.32 -42.48
N GLU A 290 -9.90 -5.16 -42.98
CA GLU A 290 -9.97 -3.91 -42.24
C GLU A 290 -11.42 -3.65 -41.81
N LEU A 291 -11.62 -3.34 -40.53
CA LEU A 291 -12.81 -2.65 -40.06
C LEU A 291 -12.38 -1.39 -39.32
N LYS A 292 -12.71 -0.26 -39.95
CA LYS A 292 -12.57 1.11 -39.45
C LYS A 292 -13.24 1.25 -38.08
N GLY A 293 -12.59 2.03 -37.23
CA GLY A 293 -12.91 2.15 -35.82
C GLY A 293 -14.24 2.83 -35.50
N GLU A 294 -14.78 2.45 -34.35
CA GLU A 294 -15.65 3.28 -33.53
C GLU A 294 -14.90 3.76 -32.29
N LYS A 295 -14.94 5.07 -32.06
CA LYS A 295 -14.45 5.73 -30.83
C LYS A 295 -15.36 5.34 -29.65
N GLY A 296 -15.05 4.22 -29.00
CA GLY A 296 -15.64 3.81 -27.73
C GLY A 296 -14.95 4.48 -26.53
N LYS A 297 -15.74 5.18 -25.70
CA LYS A 297 -15.35 5.96 -24.52
C LYS A 297 -14.35 5.24 -23.58
N LEU A 298 -13.36 6.01 -23.09
CA LEU A 298 -12.37 5.63 -22.08
C LEU A 298 -13.04 5.20 -20.77
N GLY A 299 -13.38 3.92 -20.65
CA GLY A 299 -13.98 3.31 -19.46
C GLY A 299 -12.95 2.68 -18.54
N ASP A 300 -12.82 3.22 -17.33
CA ASP A 300 -12.27 2.62 -16.09
C ASP A 300 -11.09 1.63 -16.26
N ILE A 301 -9.87 2.18 -16.29
CA ILE A 301 -8.66 1.41 -16.01
C ILE A 301 -8.61 1.15 -14.49
N ARG A 302 -9.03 -0.04 -14.08
CA ARG A 302 -8.80 -0.52 -12.71
C ARG A 302 -7.33 -0.88 -12.54
N TYR A 303 -6.64 -0.10 -11.72
CA TYR A 303 -5.28 -0.38 -11.28
C TYR A 303 -5.26 -1.68 -10.44
N GLN A 304 -4.59 -2.71 -10.95
CA GLN A 304 -4.08 -3.76 -10.08
C GLN A 304 -2.94 -3.16 -9.26
N ASN A 305 -3.10 -3.14 -7.94
CA ASN A 305 -2.05 -2.78 -7.00
C ASN A 305 -0.83 -3.68 -7.24
N ILE A 306 0.20 -3.14 -7.89
CA ILE A 306 1.53 -3.76 -7.90
C ILE A 306 2.19 -3.41 -6.56
N MET A 307 1.71 -4.06 -5.49
CA MET A 307 2.36 -4.02 -4.19
C MET A 307 3.75 -4.66 -4.30
N ASN A 308 4.75 -3.94 -3.76
CA ASN A 308 6.12 -4.40 -3.56
C ASN A 308 6.13 -5.81 -2.92
N PRO A 309 7.02 -6.74 -3.29
CA PRO A 309 7.03 -8.10 -2.72
C PRO A 309 7.15 -8.11 -1.19
N GLU A 310 7.91 -7.18 -0.62
CA GLU A 310 8.14 -7.05 0.84
C GLU A 310 6.90 -6.54 1.61
N TYR A 311 6.07 -5.69 0.99
CA TYR A 311 4.83 -5.17 1.62
C TYR A 311 3.58 -5.95 1.25
N ARG A 312 3.69 -6.88 0.29
CA ARG A 312 2.60 -7.83 0.01
C ARG A 312 2.23 -8.56 1.28
N LEU A 313 3.21 -9.07 2.02
CA LEU A 313 2.97 -9.80 3.26
C LEU A 313 2.21 -8.98 4.29
N PHE A 314 2.61 -7.73 4.58
CA PHE A 314 1.91 -6.89 5.56
C PHE A 314 0.49 -6.49 5.14
N GLY A 315 0.31 -6.07 3.88
CA GLY A 315 -1.00 -5.69 3.36
C GLY A 315 -1.95 -6.88 3.12
N HIS A 316 -1.42 -8.08 2.87
CA HIS A 316 -2.20 -9.31 2.84
C HIS A 316 -2.51 -9.80 4.26
N ALA A 317 -1.53 -9.79 5.18
CA ALA A 317 -1.69 -10.22 6.57
C ALA A 317 -2.78 -9.43 7.31
N GLY A 318 -2.82 -8.10 7.14
CA GLY A 318 -3.87 -7.27 7.72
C GLY A 318 -5.29 -7.60 7.21
N ARG A 319 -5.42 -8.26 6.05
CA ARG A 319 -6.72 -8.72 5.51
C ARG A 319 -7.05 -10.16 5.86
N ILE A 320 -6.08 -10.96 6.30
CA ILE A 320 -6.29 -12.38 6.62
C ILE A 320 -7.28 -12.54 7.76
N MET A 321 -7.16 -11.75 8.83
CA MET A 321 -8.05 -11.86 10.00
C MET A 321 -9.53 -11.56 9.66
N PRO A 322 -9.87 -10.46 8.97
CA PRO A 322 -11.25 -10.24 8.53
C PRO A 322 -11.79 -11.34 7.60
N TYR A 323 -10.95 -11.88 6.70
CA TYR A 323 -11.36 -12.96 5.81
C TYR A 323 -11.55 -14.28 6.54
N TYR A 324 -10.70 -14.58 7.52
CA TYR A 324 -10.83 -15.75 8.38
C TYR A 324 -12.17 -15.70 9.13
N ILE A 325 -12.47 -14.61 9.84
CA ILE A 325 -13.75 -14.42 10.55
C ILE A 325 -14.93 -14.54 9.60
N HIS A 326 -14.85 -13.94 8.41
CA HIS A 326 -15.92 -14.02 7.41
C HIS A 326 -16.16 -15.45 6.89
N ALA A 327 -15.12 -16.28 6.85
CA ALA A 327 -15.19 -17.66 6.36
C ALA A 327 -15.55 -18.69 7.45
N MET A 328 -15.63 -18.30 8.72
CA MET A 328 -15.94 -19.22 9.83
C MET A 328 -17.34 -19.81 9.71
N TRP A 329 -18.32 -19.00 9.33
CA TRP A 329 -19.73 -19.39 9.22
C TRP A 329 -20.26 -19.19 7.81
N LEU A 330 -20.87 -20.25 7.26
CA LEU A 330 -21.59 -20.19 6.00
C LEU A 330 -23.08 -20.47 6.25
N LYS A 331 -23.93 -19.95 5.38
CA LYS A 331 -25.37 -20.23 5.37
C LYS A 331 -25.73 -20.94 4.07
N ASP A 332 -26.31 -22.11 4.19
CA ASP A 332 -27.01 -22.81 3.11
C ASP A 332 -28.52 -22.58 3.23
N LYS A 333 -29.33 -23.01 2.25
CA LYS A 333 -30.78 -22.75 2.22
C LYS A 333 -31.46 -23.09 3.55
N ASP A 334 -31.16 -24.27 4.10
CA ASP A 334 -31.79 -24.81 5.31
C ASP A 334 -30.78 -25.16 6.43
N SER A 335 -29.55 -24.65 6.36
CA SER A 335 -28.54 -24.94 7.39
C SER A 335 -27.51 -23.84 7.62
N PHE A 336 -26.92 -23.84 8.81
CA PHE A 336 -25.70 -23.07 9.11
C PHE A 336 -24.52 -24.02 9.15
N ILE A 337 -23.37 -23.59 8.63
CA ILE A 337 -22.17 -24.41 8.52
C ILE A 337 -21.02 -23.71 9.27
N ALA A 338 -20.52 -24.34 10.33
CA ALA A 338 -19.25 -24.00 10.97
C ALA A 338 -18.12 -24.60 10.12
N SER A 339 -17.50 -23.75 9.29
CA SER A 339 -16.47 -24.12 8.32
C SER A 339 -15.06 -24.06 8.92
N LEU A 340 -14.82 -23.10 9.81
CA LEU A 340 -13.54 -22.95 10.53
C LEU A 340 -13.85 -22.87 12.03
N LEU A 341 -13.00 -23.50 12.84
CA LEU A 341 -13.14 -23.48 14.29
C LEU A 341 -12.33 -22.32 14.88
N GLY A 342 -12.94 -21.59 15.81
CA GLY A 342 -12.35 -20.47 16.54
C GLY A 342 -13.39 -19.70 17.36
N GLY A 343 -12.93 -19.00 18.39
CA GLY A 343 -13.82 -18.20 19.24
C GLY A 343 -14.52 -17.09 18.44
N CYS A 344 -15.85 -17.17 18.28
CA CYS A 344 -16.62 -16.17 17.53
C CYS A 344 -18.12 -16.16 17.90
N GLU A 345 -18.83 -15.13 17.42
CA GLU A 345 -20.28 -15.03 17.49
C GLU A 345 -20.84 -14.62 16.12
N VAL A 346 -21.89 -15.31 15.69
CA VAL A 346 -22.65 -14.96 14.49
C VAL A 346 -24.09 -14.63 14.85
N ASN A 347 -24.51 -13.43 14.46
CA ASN A 347 -25.89 -12.95 14.58
C ASN A 347 -26.54 -12.92 13.19
N THR A 348 -27.56 -13.74 12.99
CA THR A 348 -28.17 -13.95 11.67
C THR A 348 -29.66 -14.25 11.77
N HIS A 349 -30.28 -14.58 10.63
CA HIS A 349 -31.68 -14.97 10.55
C HIS A 349 -31.83 -16.30 9.82
N PHE A 350 -32.67 -17.18 10.34
CA PHE A 350 -33.20 -18.34 9.63
C PHE A 350 -34.63 -18.03 9.19
N GLY A 351 -34.83 -17.78 7.89
CA GLY A 351 -36.07 -17.14 7.41
C GLY A 351 -36.29 -15.78 8.10
N LYS A 352 -37.39 -15.65 8.86
CA LYS A 352 -37.72 -14.46 9.66
C LYS A 352 -37.30 -14.58 11.14
N HIS A 353 -36.70 -15.70 11.55
CA HIS A 353 -36.34 -15.96 12.94
C HIS A 353 -34.90 -15.49 13.20
N PRO A 354 -34.66 -14.57 14.14
CA PRO A 354 -33.30 -14.21 14.53
C PRO A 354 -32.64 -15.40 15.28
N VAL A 355 -31.39 -15.67 14.93
CA VAL A 355 -30.57 -16.76 15.48
C VAL A 355 -29.20 -16.18 15.83
N ALA A 356 -28.75 -16.41 17.06
CA ALA A 356 -27.39 -16.13 17.49
C ALA A 356 -26.67 -17.47 17.75
N ILE A 357 -25.45 -17.61 17.24
CA ILE A 357 -24.62 -18.79 17.49
C ILE A 357 -23.25 -18.33 17.97
N ARG A 358 -22.82 -18.84 19.12
CA ARG A 358 -21.51 -18.55 19.72
C ARG A 358 -20.66 -19.81 19.71
N GLU A 359 -19.43 -19.66 19.29
CA GLU A 359 -18.40 -20.69 19.36
C GLU A 359 -17.39 -20.30 20.44
N ILE A 360 -17.26 -21.14 21.45
CA ILE A 360 -16.41 -20.90 22.63
C ILE A 360 -15.33 -21.98 22.63
N THR A 361 -14.09 -21.57 22.37
CA THR A 361 -12.95 -22.49 22.27
C THR A 361 -11.63 -21.76 22.45
N GLU A 362 -10.60 -22.50 22.88
CA GLU A 362 -9.19 -22.08 22.86
C GLU A 362 -8.44 -22.65 21.65
N TYR A 363 -9.17 -23.11 20.63
CA TYR A 363 -8.60 -23.55 19.35
C TYR A 363 -7.63 -22.49 18.79
N PRO A 364 -6.42 -22.87 18.31
CA PRO A 364 -5.96 -24.24 18.05
C PRO A 364 -5.23 -24.94 19.21
N TYR A 365 -5.18 -24.34 20.41
CA TYR A 365 -4.47 -24.93 21.57
C TYR A 365 -5.30 -25.97 22.32
N SER A 366 -6.62 -25.90 22.17
CA SER A 366 -7.56 -26.91 22.66
C SER A 366 -8.42 -27.42 21.53
N ASN A 367 -8.61 -28.74 21.49
CA ASN A 367 -9.49 -29.41 20.53
C ASN A 367 -10.95 -29.49 21.00
N ARG A 368 -11.29 -28.81 22.10
CA ARG A 368 -12.65 -28.73 22.65
C ARG A 368 -13.33 -27.44 22.21
N THR A 369 -14.54 -27.55 21.69
CA THR A 369 -15.34 -26.42 21.23
C THR A 369 -16.78 -26.54 21.73
N THR A 370 -17.26 -25.51 22.41
CA THR A 370 -18.65 -25.42 22.85
C THR A 370 -19.41 -24.47 21.93
N PHE A 371 -20.53 -24.93 21.39
CA PHE A 371 -21.45 -24.12 20.61
C PHE A 371 -22.65 -23.75 21.47
N GLU A 372 -22.99 -22.47 21.54
CA GLU A 372 -24.23 -21.98 22.12
C GLU A 372 -25.13 -21.45 20.99
N VAL A 373 -26.34 -21.98 20.86
CA VAL A 373 -27.35 -21.54 19.89
C VAL A 373 -28.51 -20.92 20.65
N GLU A 374 -28.81 -19.67 20.33
CA GLU A 374 -29.90 -18.90 20.92
C GLU A 374 -30.93 -18.48 19.85
N VAL A 375 -32.20 -18.80 20.12
CA VAL A 375 -33.34 -18.42 19.27
C VAL A 375 -34.51 -17.91 20.11
N LYS A 376 -35.13 -16.81 19.67
CA LYS A 376 -36.27 -16.20 20.39
C LYS A 376 -37.58 -16.99 20.27
N LYS A 377 -37.76 -17.72 19.17
CA LYS A 377 -38.94 -18.56 18.91
C LYS A 377 -38.47 -19.93 18.42
N PRO A 378 -39.14 -21.05 18.78
CA PRO A 378 -38.73 -22.37 18.34
C PRO A 378 -38.65 -22.47 16.81
N VAL A 379 -37.52 -22.94 16.29
CA VAL A 379 -37.26 -23.05 14.85
C VAL A 379 -36.44 -24.32 14.56
N THR A 380 -36.76 -25.01 13.47
CA THR A 380 -36.05 -26.23 13.06
C THR A 380 -35.08 -25.90 11.94
N PHE A 381 -33.80 -26.21 12.14
CA PHE A 381 -32.76 -26.10 11.11
C PHE A 381 -31.59 -27.04 11.42
N ALA A 382 -30.79 -27.36 10.41
CA ALA A 382 -29.54 -28.10 10.59
C ALA A 382 -28.37 -27.16 10.91
N LEU A 383 -27.52 -27.57 11.85
CA LEU A 383 -26.20 -27.00 12.08
C LEU A 383 -25.16 -28.04 11.64
N LYS A 384 -24.34 -27.69 10.66
CA LYS A 384 -23.28 -28.53 10.12
C LYS A 384 -21.92 -28.07 10.66
N ILE A 385 -21.08 -28.99 11.07
CA ILE A 385 -19.71 -28.73 11.54
C ILE A 385 -18.77 -29.46 10.60
N ARG A 386 -17.81 -28.74 9.99
CA ARG A 386 -16.82 -29.37 9.11
C ARG A 386 -15.90 -30.27 9.93
N LYS A 387 -15.74 -31.54 9.52
CA LYS A 387 -14.77 -32.46 10.07
C LYS A 387 -13.35 -32.04 9.66
N PRO A 388 -12.45 -31.74 10.62
CA PRO A 388 -11.06 -31.52 10.29
C PRO A 388 -10.42 -32.80 9.73
N VAL A 389 -9.57 -32.66 8.71
CA VAL A 389 -8.92 -33.79 8.03
C VAL A 389 -7.98 -34.54 8.98
N TRP A 390 -7.33 -33.84 9.90
CA TRP A 390 -6.41 -34.41 10.88
C TRP A 390 -7.10 -35.19 12.01
N ASN A 391 -8.43 -35.11 12.15
CA ASN A 391 -9.10 -35.73 13.30
C ASN A 391 -9.07 -37.26 13.19
N LYS A 392 -8.77 -37.94 14.31
CA LYS A 392 -8.78 -39.41 14.43
C LYS A 392 -10.07 -39.98 15.02
N GLY A 393 -10.92 -39.08 15.50
CA GLY A 393 -12.21 -39.36 16.10
C GLY A 393 -12.70 -38.10 16.83
N PHE A 394 -13.93 -38.12 17.28
CA PHE A 394 -14.49 -37.03 18.07
C PHE A 394 -15.52 -37.55 19.08
N TYR A 395 -15.77 -36.74 20.10
CA TYR A 395 -16.91 -36.89 21.00
C TYR A 395 -17.85 -35.70 20.80
N LEU A 396 -19.15 -35.97 20.72
CA LEU A 396 -20.19 -34.96 20.61
C LEU A 396 -21.33 -35.32 21.57
N ASP A 397 -21.74 -34.37 22.41
CA ASP A 397 -22.72 -34.56 23.48
C ASP A 397 -24.20 -34.36 23.05
N THR A 398 -24.46 -34.28 21.74
CA THR A 398 -25.81 -34.12 21.17
C THR A 398 -26.03 -35.11 20.03
N GLU A 399 -27.28 -35.47 19.74
CA GLU A 399 -27.60 -36.31 18.57
C GLU A 399 -27.13 -35.68 17.26
N TYR A 400 -26.52 -36.48 16.39
CA TYR A 400 -25.95 -36.05 15.12
C TYR A 400 -26.07 -37.13 14.03
N LYS A 401 -25.89 -36.69 12.78
CA LYS A 401 -25.67 -37.55 11.62
C LYS A 401 -24.36 -37.15 10.96
N GLU A 402 -23.60 -38.11 10.44
CA GLU A 402 -22.43 -37.81 9.63
C GLU A 402 -22.80 -37.80 8.14
N GLU A 403 -22.42 -36.72 7.45
CA GLU A 403 -22.61 -36.55 6.01
C GLU A 403 -21.28 -36.12 5.38
N ASP A 404 -20.60 -37.03 4.68
CA ASP A 404 -19.30 -36.80 4.03
C ASP A 404 -18.27 -36.13 4.95
N SER A 405 -18.00 -34.84 4.70
CA SER A 405 -17.04 -34.00 5.42
C SER A 405 -17.66 -33.20 6.57
N TYR A 406 -18.91 -33.49 6.96
CA TYR A 406 -19.66 -32.74 7.95
C TYR A 406 -20.29 -33.63 9.02
N ILE A 407 -20.43 -33.07 10.22
CA ILE A 407 -21.32 -33.56 11.28
C ILE A 407 -22.55 -32.66 11.27
N VAL A 408 -23.74 -33.26 11.16
CA VAL A 408 -25.00 -32.56 10.97
C VAL A 408 -25.90 -32.77 12.18
N ILE A 409 -26.22 -31.67 12.87
CA ILE A 409 -27.13 -31.62 14.01
C ILE A 409 -28.44 -31.01 13.52
N HIS A 410 -29.43 -31.85 13.26
CA HIS A 410 -30.74 -31.41 12.81
C HIS A 410 -31.75 -31.55 13.94
N LYS A 411 -32.13 -30.43 14.57
CA LYS A 411 -33.11 -30.41 15.65
C LYS A 411 -33.97 -29.15 15.64
N LYS A 412 -35.01 -29.17 16.47
CA LYS A 412 -35.82 -27.99 16.80
C LYS A 412 -35.11 -27.22 17.91
N TRP A 413 -34.62 -26.03 17.60
CA TRP A 413 -33.92 -25.14 18.52
C TRP A 413 -34.94 -24.26 19.24
N SER A 414 -34.78 -24.05 20.54
CA SER A 414 -35.65 -23.18 21.35
C SER A 414 -34.90 -22.57 22.53
N GLY A 415 -35.03 -21.26 22.74
CA GLY A 415 -34.31 -20.56 23.82
C GLY A 415 -32.80 -20.61 23.60
N LYS A 416 -32.05 -20.76 24.69
CA LYS A 416 -30.59 -20.97 24.66
C LYS A 416 -30.29 -22.45 24.84
N THR A 417 -29.52 -23.01 23.92
CA THR A 417 -29.07 -24.42 23.96
C THR A 417 -27.58 -24.48 23.71
N SER A 418 -26.89 -25.45 24.31
CA SER A 418 -25.46 -25.65 24.11
C SER A 418 -25.15 -27.11 23.82
N PHE A 419 -24.05 -27.33 23.09
CA PHE A 419 -23.47 -28.65 22.86
C PHE A 419 -21.97 -28.51 22.65
N THR A 420 -21.22 -29.57 22.94
CA THR A 420 -19.76 -29.59 22.95
C THR A 420 -19.24 -30.66 22.02
N ILE A 421 -18.28 -30.28 21.17
CA ILE A 421 -17.50 -31.21 20.38
C ILE A 421 -16.05 -31.21 20.87
N GLU A 422 -15.48 -32.41 20.98
CA GLU A 422 -14.07 -32.60 21.32
C GLU A 422 -13.41 -33.49 20.26
N TRP A 423 -12.41 -32.95 19.57
CA TRP A 423 -11.67 -33.67 18.54
C TRP A 423 -10.50 -34.43 19.13
N LYS A 424 -10.29 -35.67 18.68
CA LYS A 424 -9.08 -36.43 18.96
C LYS A 424 -8.02 -36.09 17.93
N ALA A 425 -6.92 -35.50 18.39
CA ALA A 425 -5.69 -35.30 17.64
C ALA A 425 -4.60 -36.20 18.20
N GLU A 426 -3.69 -36.61 17.33
CA GLU A 426 -2.45 -37.29 17.69
C GLU A 426 -1.29 -36.56 17.01
N VAL A 427 -0.11 -36.62 17.62
CA VAL A 427 1.09 -36.07 16.99
C VAL A 427 1.47 -36.94 15.80
N GLU A 428 1.40 -36.37 14.60
CA GLU A 428 1.77 -37.05 13.37
C GLU A 428 3.17 -36.66 12.92
N LYS A 429 3.96 -37.65 12.51
CA LYS A 429 5.25 -37.47 11.87
C LYS A 429 5.07 -37.48 10.36
N HIS A 430 5.60 -36.48 9.67
CA HIS A 430 5.58 -36.37 8.22
C HIS A 430 6.99 -36.30 7.66
N GLU A 431 7.21 -36.88 6.48
CA GLU A 431 8.49 -36.82 5.75
C GLU A 431 8.30 -36.09 4.42
N LEU A 432 9.15 -35.09 4.16
CA LEU A 432 9.16 -34.34 2.92
C LEU A 432 10.60 -33.99 2.56
N ASN A 433 11.05 -34.33 1.34
CA ASN A 433 12.40 -34.04 0.86
C ASN A 433 13.53 -34.49 1.82
N SER A 434 13.40 -35.69 2.41
CA SER A 434 14.34 -36.25 3.40
C SER A 434 14.43 -35.48 4.73
N GLU A 435 13.50 -34.56 4.98
CA GLU A 435 13.33 -33.85 6.26
C GLU A 435 12.06 -34.35 6.96
N THR A 436 12.06 -34.29 8.30
CA THR A 436 10.91 -34.68 9.14
C THR A 436 10.30 -33.45 9.79
N TYR A 437 8.97 -33.35 9.78
CA TYR A 437 8.22 -32.38 10.58
C TYR A 437 7.06 -33.05 11.31
N PHE A 438 6.57 -32.42 12.37
CA PHE A 438 5.50 -32.94 13.20
C PHE A 438 4.27 -32.02 13.15
N THR A 439 3.08 -32.60 13.25
CA THR A 439 1.83 -31.84 13.38
C THR A 439 1.03 -32.33 14.59
N ASP A 440 0.37 -31.41 15.28
CA ASP A 440 -0.62 -31.71 16.32
C ASP A 440 -1.90 -30.93 16.01
N GLY A 441 -2.97 -31.64 15.64
CA GLY A 441 -4.20 -31.05 15.14
C GLY A 441 -3.97 -30.17 13.91
N ALA A 442 -4.30 -28.88 14.01
CA ALA A 442 -4.06 -27.91 12.93
C ALA A 442 -2.68 -27.22 12.99
N LEU A 443 -1.86 -27.52 13.99
CA LEU A 443 -0.56 -26.87 14.18
C LEU A 443 0.55 -27.71 13.55
N VAL A 444 1.39 -27.06 12.73
CA VAL A 444 2.70 -27.59 12.34
C VAL A 444 3.71 -27.16 13.39
N LEU A 445 4.39 -28.12 14.01
CA LEU A 445 5.31 -27.89 15.11
C LEU A 445 6.71 -27.54 14.61
N ALA A 446 7.41 -26.69 15.36
CA ALA A 446 8.78 -26.29 15.07
C ALA A 446 9.63 -26.34 16.36
N LEU A 447 10.90 -26.73 16.22
CA LEU A 447 11.86 -26.67 17.31
C LEU A 447 12.25 -25.21 17.57
N PRO A 448 12.09 -24.68 18.80
CA PRO A 448 12.48 -23.32 19.10
C PRO A 448 14.00 -23.18 19.02
N MET A 449 14.48 -22.19 18.25
CA MET A 449 15.88 -21.78 18.29
C MET A 449 16.07 -20.71 19.38
N GLY A 450 17.19 -20.78 20.10
CA GLY A 450 17.56 -19.75 21.07
C GLY A 450 17.61 -18.38 20.39
N HIS A 451 16.89 -17.41 20.90
CA HIS A 451 16.86 -16.05 20.36
C HIS A 451 17.01 -15.02 21.48
N THR A 452 17.74 -13.94 21.21
CA THR A 452 17.80 -12.76 22.08
C THR A 452 16.83 -11.71 21.54
N LEU A 453 15.81 -11.36 22.32
CA LEU A 453 14.88 -10.29 21.96
C LEU A 453 15.58 -8.93 22.08
N LEU A 454 15.97 -8.35 20.95
CA LEU A 454 16.30 -6.93 20.89
C LEU A 454 14.99 -6.14 20.92
N ARG A 455 14.87 -5.26 21.92
CA ARG A 455 13.68 -4.42 22.21
C ARG A 455 13.09 -3.83 20.93
N GLN A 456 11.90 -4.29 20.54
CA GLN A 456 11.17 -3.70 19.41
C GLN A 456 10.74 -2.27 19.75
N VAL A 457 11.06 -1.32 18.87
CA VAL A 457 10.53 0.06 18.93
C VAL A 457 9.03 -0.01 18.69
N THR A 458 8.25 0.39 19.69
CA THR A 458 6.79 0.47 19.60
C THR A 458 6.43 1.67 18.72
N PHE A 459 5.90 1.43 17.52
CA PHE A 459 5.24 2.47 16.75
C PHE A 459 3.89 2.78 17.41
N GLY A 460 3.80 3.90 18.11
CA GLY A 460 2.56 4.40 18.67
C GLY A 460 1.56 4.72 17.56
N ILE A 461 0.59 3.83 17.36
CA ILE A 461 -0.64 4.18 16.64
C ILE A 461 -1.39 5.18 17.52
N SER A 462 -1.90 6.24 16.90
CA SER A 462 -2.56 7.39 17.54
C SER A 462 -3.57 6.99 18.64
N ARG A 463 -3.53 7.80 19.72
CA ARG A 463 -4.15 7.64 21.04
C ARG A 463 -5.69 7.63 21.12
N ASP A 464 -6.42 7.41 20.02
CA ASP A 464 -7.89 7.56 19.99
C ASP A 464 -8.69 6.25 20.01
N TYR A 465 -8.03 5.10 20.19
CA TYR A 465 -8.71 3.80 20.37
C TYR A 465 -8.28 3.06 21.65
N ALA A 466 -7.65 3.76 22.60
CA ALA A 466 -7.24 3.19 23.87
C ALA A 466 -8.25 3.56 24.97
N ASN A 467 -9.45 3.01 24.89
CA ASN A 467 -10.21 2.69 26.09
C ASN A 467 -10.81 1.30 25.91
N GLU A 468 -10.55 0.46 26.91
CA GLU A 468 -11.08 -0.88 27.14
C GLU A 468 -10.59 -1.99 26.20
N SER A 469 -9.44 -2.58 26.54
CA SER A 469 -9.37 -3.97 27.00
C SER A 469 -7.90 -4.41 27.13
N ARG A 470 -7.54 -4.88 28.33
CA ARG A 470 -6.31 -5.64 28.56
C ARG A 470 -6.47 -7.01 27.91
N LEU A 471 -5.91 -7.23 26.73
CA LEU A 471 -5.64 -8.56 26.20
C LEU A 471 -4.18 -8.61 25.73
N SER A 472 -3.36 -9.22 26.57
CA SER A 472 -1.97 -9.58 26.29
C SER A 472 -1.93 -10.87 25.47
N THR A 473 -1.66 -10.78 24.17
CA THR A 473 -1.16 -11.92 23.39
C THR A 473 -0.30 -11.43 22.20
N PRO A 474 1.03 -11.66 22.21
CA PRO A 474 1.84 -11.52 21.03
C PRO A 474 1.76 -12.82 20.20
N PHE A 475 1.09 -12.76 19.04
CA PHE A 475 1.19 -13.82 18.03
C PHE A 475 2.56 -13.72 17.34
N ASN A 476 3.48 -14.61 17.72
CA ASN A 476 4.72 -14.83 16.97
C ASN A 476 4.40 -15.59 15.67
N LEU A 477 4.32 -14.86 14.55
CA LEU A 477 4.43 -15.46 13.22
C LEU A 477 5.89 -15.88 13.01
N CYS A 478 6.12 -17.19 12.95
CA CYS A 478 7.40 -17.79 12.60
C CYS A 478 7.85 -17.27 11.22
N HIS A 479 8.90 -16.44 11.20
CA HIS A 479 9.58 -16.03 9.99
C HIS A 479 10.51 -17.17 9.53
N CYS A 480 10.17 -17.88 8.46
CA CYS A 480 11.14 -18.72 7.75
C CYS A 480 12.16 -17.81 7.05
N TYR A 481 13.37 -17.70 7.61
CA TYR A 481 14.51 -17.10 6.94
C TYR A 481 15.17 -18.13 6.02
N TYR A 482 15.18 -17.85 4.71
CA TYR A 482 16.09 -18.52 3.78
C TYR A 482 17.49 -17.93 3.97
N SER A 483 18.37 -18.67 4.65
CA SER A 483 19.81 -18.39 4.65
C SER A 483 20.41 -18.90 3.35
N ARG A 484 20.99 -18.00 2.54
CA ARG A 484 21.94 -18.35 1.48
C ARG A 484 23.34 -18.34 2.10
N TYR A 485 24.02 -19.47 1.93
CA TYR A 485 25.44 -19.76 2.20
C TYR A 485 25.82 -20.23 3.59
N GLY A 486 26.50 -21.39 3.62
CA GLY A 486 27.42 -21.80 4.69
C GLY A 486 27.23 -23.24 5.14
N ARG A 487 27.97 -24.17 4.52
CA ARG A 487 28.18 -25.55 5.01
C ARG A 487 28.51 -25.53 6.50
N PHE A 488 28.00 -26.49 7.27
CA PHE A 488 28.84 -27.36 8.11
C PHE A 488 28.11 -28.69 8.31
N ALA A 489 28.85 -29.78 8.10
CA ALA A 489 28.44 -31.15 8.35
C ALA A 489 29.14 -31.62 9.63
N VAL A 490 28.42 -32.47 10.36
CA VAL A 490 28.75 -33.22 11.60
C VAL A 490 28.82 -32.40 12.87
#